data_AF-M7TY90-F1
#
_entry.id   AF-M7TY90-F1
#
_cell.length_a   1.000
_cell.length_b   1.000
_cell.length_c   1.000
_cell.angle_alpha   90.00
_cell.angle_beta   90.00
_cell.angle_gamma   90.00
#
_symmetry.space_group_name_H-M   'P 1'
#
loop_
_entity.id
_entity.type
_entity.pdbx_description
1 polymer ?
#
loop_
_entity_poly.entity_id
_entity_poly.type
_entity_poly.pdbx_seq_one_letter_code
_entity_poly.pdbx_strand_id
1 'polypeptide(L)'
;MRLLSRSRNGKWLIQEFLEAVPFYAILSHTWDSKDAEVTFEDIKDGTRDFDDKSKSGFDKLRFCCEKAELDGLCYFWIDTCCIKKSDGPELDRSLNSMFYWYQRAVRCYVLLSDVSARAPGGGEAFDAVEAFKRSRWFERGWTLQELIAPSSVVFYSKEGNRLGDKEELVEAVATVTKIPIMALQGVKLSRFSKKERFSWAENRKTSVPQDAAYCLVGIFNVRMYPSYADGVKSDLKKEALYRLDREIEDASKNAKQVDDVIRIGGASWCDLSKLDKTKLGELDGALEGYVRWLLDIFPSEHNAAENLTKLSQTAGKNMKDLLADFGVHYEDLSSMETTVKTWKEPWARYSDRSKPDQIRVQAIVENRWYWTNKNEDVFKMITAARTLMELMTWRGIWTAQRYDDIRRWL
;
A
#
# COMPACT_ATOMS: atom_id res chain seq x y z
N MET A 1 -2.02 -16.64 13.69
CA MET A 1 -0.99 -16.58 12.63
C MET A 1 0.25 -17.28 13.15
N ARG A 2 0.97 -18.05 12.34
CA ARG A 2 2.27 -18.63 12.76
C ARG A 2 3.44 -17.85 12.18
N LEU A 3 4.48 -17.64 12.97
CA LEU A 3 5.72 -16.99 12.54
C LEU A 3 6.91 -17.91 12.79
N LEU A 4 7.91 -17.77 11.95
CA LEU A 4 9.20 -18.41 12.08
C LEU A 4 10.18 -17.53 12.84
N SER A 5 11.09 -18.17 13.56
CA SER A 5 12.27 -17.55 14.16
C SER A 5 13.41 -18.56 14.18
N ARG A 6 14.64 -18.07 14.36
CA ARG A 6 15.83 -18.88 14.56
C ARG A 6 16.21 -18.88 16.03
N SER A 7 16.39 -20.05 16.62
CA SER A 7 16.88 -20.18 18.00
C SER A 7 18.38 -19.87 18.09
N ARG A 8 18.88 -19.69 19.32
CA ARG A 8 20.32 -19.50 19.56
C ARG A 8 21.20 -20.68 19.11
N ASN A 9 20.64 -21.89 19.08
CA ASN A 9 21.35 -23.08 18.58
C ASN A 9 21.07 -23.35 17.09
N GLY A 10 20.57 -22.37 16.35
CA GLY A 10 20.37 -22.46 14.90
C GLY A 10 19.15 -23.27 14.46
N LYS A 11 18.28 -23.68 15.38
CA LYS A 11 17.05 -24.43 15.04
C LYS A 11 15.96 -23.52 14.51
N TRP A 12 15.19 -24.03 13.55
CA TRP A 12 13.97 -23.36 13.09
C TRP A 12 12.85 -23.57 14.10
N LEU A 13 12.24 -22.47 14.54
CA LEU A 13 11.12 -22.48 15.47
C LEU A 13 9.90 -21.87 14.80
N ILE A 14 8.76 -22.55 14.90
CA ILE A 14 7.46 -22.02 14.49
C ILE A 14 6.59 -21.76 15.72
N GLN A 15 6.03 -20.55 15.82
CA GLN A 15 5.23 -20.12 16.96
C GLN A 15 3.89 -19.55 16.49
N GLU A 16 2.81 -19.89 17.19
CA GLU A 16 1.47 -19.36 16.91
C GLU A 16 1.15 -18.12 17.78
N PHE A 17 0.63 -17.09 17.13
CA PHE A 17 0.20 -15.83 17.73
C PHE A 17 -1.27 -15.57 17.42
N LEU A 18 -2.09 -15.36 18.46
CA LEU A 18 -3.53 -15.12 18.33
C LEU A 18 -3.89 -13.63 18.35
N GLU A 19 -3.23 -12.82 19.16
CA GLU A 19 -3.56 -11.39 19.34
C GLU A 19 -2.34 -10.49 19.19
N ALA A 20 -1.37 -10.61 20.11
CA ALA A 20 -0.13 -9.84 20.14
C ALA A 20 0.89 -10.38 19.13
N VAL A 21 0.57 -10.24 17.83
CA VAL A 21 1.50 -10.59 16.75
C VAL A 21 2.70 -9.64 16.80
N PRO A 22 3.94 -10.13 16.97
CA PRO A 22 5.14 -9.29 17.02
C PRO A 22 5.41 -8.64 15.66
N PHE A 23 6.39 -7.73 15.60
CA PHE A 23 6.89 -7.26 14.31
C PHE A 23 7.55 -8.41 13.54
N TYR A 24 7.23 -8.54 12.25
CA TYR A 24 7.76 -9.59 11.39
C TYR A 24 8.07 -9.09 9.99
N ALA A 25 9.01 -9.79 9.34
CA ALA A 25 9.19 -9.74 7.89
C ALA A 25 8.34 -10.80 7.19
N ILE A 26 8.08 -10.61 5.90
CA ILE A 26 7.33 -11.58 5.10
C ILE A 26 8.09 -11.88 3.80
N LEU A 27 8.15 -13.16 3.42
CA LEU A 27 8.76 -13.58 2.15
C LEU A 27 7.69 -13.76 1.09
N SER A 28 7.84 -13.03 -0.01
CA SER A 28 7.17 -13.31 -1.27
C SER A 28 8.16 -13.97 -2.23
N HIS A 29 7.73 -15.06 -2.85
CA HIS A 29 8.58 -15.81 -3.78
C HIS A 29 7.71 -16.62 -4.74
N THR A 30 8.33 -17.12 -5.80
CA THR A 30 7.67 -18.11 -6.68
C THR A 30 8.01 -19.52 -6.21
N TRP A 31 7.00 -20.38 -6.18
CA TRP A 31 7.19 -21.78 -5.81
C TRP A 31 7.99 -22.50 -6.90
N ASP A 32 8.87 -23.39 -6.47
CA ASP A 32 9.55 -24.33 -7.35
C ASP A 32 8.73 -25.63 -7.44
N SER A 33 9.38 -26.80 -7.49
CA SER A 33 8.67 -28.08 -7.37
C SER A 33 8.13 -28.26 -5.94
N LYS A 34 7.00 -28.95 -5.78
CA LYS A 34 6.41 -29.21 -4.45
C LYS A 34 7.39 -29.88 -3.49
N ASP A 35 8.25 -30.78 -4.01
CA ASP A 35 9.22 -31.52 -3.22
C ASP A 35 10.41 -30.65 -2.76
N ALA A 36 10.61 -29.50 -3.40
CA ALA A 36 11.64 -28.53 -3.05
C ALA A 36 11.22 -27.60 -1.91
N GLU A 37 9.92 -27.35 -1.72
CA GLU A 37 9.45 -26.39 -0.70
C GLU A 37 9.46 -26.99 0.71
N VAL A 38 9.83 -26.15 1.68
CA VAL A 38 9.68 -26.47 3.10
C VAL A 38 8.22 -26.25 3.48
N THR A 39 7.61 -27.25 4.09
CA THR A 39 6.21 -27.26 4.52
C THR A 39 6.10 -27.12 6.03
N PHE A 40 4.88 -26.88 6.53
CA PHE A 40 4.63 -26.84 7.98
C PHE A 40 5.08 -28.14 8.67
N GLU A 41 4.83 -29.29 8.04
CA GLU A 41 5.16 -30.60 8.58
C GLU A 41 6.68 -30.83 8.71
N ASP A 42 7.49 -30.19 7.86
CA ASP A 42 8.94 -30.33 7.89
C ASP A 42 9.58 -29.63 9.10
N ILE A 43 8.95 -28.56 9.62
CA ILE A 43 9.55 -27.68 10.65
C ILE A 43 8.81 -27.68 11.99
N LYS A 44 7.60 -28.24 12.06
CA LYS A 44 6.75 -28.16 13.27
C LYS A 44 7.37 -28.80 14.52
N ASP A 45 8.28 -29.74 14.36
CA ASP A 45 8.89 -30.49 15.46
C ASP A 45 10.16 -29.83 16.03
N GLY A 46 10.65 -28.75 15.40
CA GLY A 46 11.85 -28.04 15.83
C GLY A 46 13.13 -28.88 15.75
N THR A 47 13.15 -29.93 14.92
CA THR A 47 14.33 -30.79 14.74
C THR A 47 15.30 -30.23 13.69
N ARG A 48 14.78 -29.48 12.72
CA ARG A 48 15.54 -28.89 11.60
C ARG A 48 16.33 -27.67 12.04
N ASP A 49 17.53 -27.52 11.47
CA ASP A 49 18.42 -26.40 11.75
C ASP A 49 18.75 -25.57 10.51
N PHE A 50 19.45 -24.46 10.75
CA PHE A 50 19.83 -23.46 9.78
C PHE A 50 20.66 -24.03 8.63
N ASP A 51 21.42 -25.09 8.88
CA ASP A 51 22.32 -25.72 7.91
C ASP A 51 21.66 -26.88 7.15
N ASP A 52 20.37 -27.15 7.37
CA ASP A 52 19.64 -28.20 6.67
C ASP A 52 19.59 -27.93 5.15
N LYS A 53 20.09 -28.89 4.37
CA LYS A 53 20.16 -28.87 2.90
C LYS A 53 19.32 -29.99 2.26
N SER A 54 18.44 -30.64 3.02
CA SER A 54 17.57 -31.72 2.53
C SER A 54 16.56 -31.24 1.49
N LYS A 55 16.18 -29.95 1.53
CA LYS A 55 15.31 -29.28 0.57
C LYS A 55 15.88 -27.92 0.19
N SER A 56 15.81 -27.55 -1.08
CA SER A 56 16.25 -26.21 -1.54
C SER A 56 15.39 -25.08 -0.97
N GLY A 57 14.15 -25.36 -0.53
CA GLY A 57 13.31 -24.40 0.17
C GLY A 57 13.95 -23.87 1.46
N PHE A 58 14.88 -24.60 2.09
CA PHE A 58 15.64 -24.08 3.23
C PHE A 58 16.52 -22.88 2.86
N ASP A 59 16.95 -22.73 1.60
CA ASP A 59 17.67 -21.53 1.14
C ASP A 59 16.78 -20.28 1.24
N LYS A 60 15.47 -20.43 0.99
CA LYS A 60 14.49 -19.34 1.10
C LYS A 60 14.28 -18.94 2.57
N LEU A 61 14.26 -19.92 3.48
CA LEU A 61 14.17 -19.69 4.92
C LEU A 61 15.42 -18.96 5.44
N ARG A 62 16.62 -19.44 5.06
CA ARG A 62 17.89 -18.78 5.40
C ARG A 62 17.92 -17.35 4.89
N PHE A 63 17.63 -17.14 3.61
CA PHE A 63 17.57 -15.82 3.01
C PHE A 63 16.62 -14.89 3.77
N CYS A 64 15.39 -15.32 4.05
CA CYS A 64 14.42 -14.48 4.76
C CYS A 64 14.87 -14.17 6.20
N CYS A 65 15.39 -15.18 6.91
CA CYS A 65 15.92 -15.03 8.26
C CYS A 65 17.08 -14.02 8.31
N GLU A 66 18.06 -14.14 7.42
CA GLU A 66 19.21 -13.23 7.36
C GLU A 66 18.78 -11.79 7.05
N LYS A 67 17.84 -11.58 6.12
CA LYS A 67 17.31 -10.23 5.83
C LYS A 67 16.53 -9.66 7.00
N ALA A 68 15.69 -10.48 7.65
CA ALA A 68 14.95 -10.08 8.82
C ALA A 68 15.88 -9.66 9.97
N GLU A 69 16.94 -10.44 10.24
CA GLU A 69 17.94 -10.14 11.26
C GLU A 69 18.68 -8.82 10.98
N LEU A 70 19.05 -8.55 9.72
CA LEU A 70 19.67 -7.28 9.31
C LEU A 70 18.75 -6.07 9.53
N ASP A 71 17.45 -6.25 9.40
CA ASP A 71 16.43 -5.23 9.67
C ASP A 71 15.98 -5.21 11.15
N GLY A 72 16.65 -5.96 12.04
CA GLY A 72 16.36 -6.01 13.48
C GLY A 72 15.09 -6.80 13.85
N LEU A 73 14.59 -7.65 12.96
CA LEU A 73 13.39 -8.45 13.13
C LEU A 73 13.74 -9.88 13.54
N CYS A 74 13.11 -10.35 14.64
CA CYS A 74 13.29 -11.73 15.13
C CYS A 74 12.36 -12.74 14.45
N TYR A 75 11.27 -12.26 13.86
CA TYR A 75 10.21 -13.08 13.30
C TYR A 75 10.03 -12.84 11.81
N PHE A 76 9.68 -13.90 11.09
CA PHE A 76 9.33 -13.80 9.69
C PHE A 76 8.23 -14.79 9.30
N TRP A 77 7.61 -14.59 8.14
CA TRP A 77 6.53 -15.44 7.64
C TRP A 77 6.78 -15.90 6.20
N ILE A 78 6.48 -17.17 5.93
CA ILE A 78 6.54 -17.77 4.60
C ILE A 78 5.32 -18.68 4.44
N ASP A 79 4.54 -18.51 3.38
CA ASP A 79 3.24 -19.17 3.19
C ASP A 79 3.34 -20.71 3.15
N THR A 80 4.44 -21.24 2.62
CA THR A 80 4.66 -22.68 2.43
C THR A 80 4.74 -23.44 3.74
N CYS A 81 5.29 -22.83 4.81
CA CYS A 81 5.50 -23.49 6.08
C CYS A 81 4.83 -22.82 7.30
N CYS A 82 4.39 -21.57 7.19
CA CYS A 82 3.58 -20.94 8.24
C CYS A 82 2.09 -21.30 8.16
N ILE A 83 1.62 -21.81 7.02
CA ILE A 83 0.25 -22.31 6.83
C ILE A 83 0.29 -23.84 6.77
N LYS A 84 -0.50 -24.49 7.61
CA LYS A 84 -0.78 -25.91 7.50
C LYS A 84 -1.81 -26.14 6.39
N LYS A 85 -1.33 -26.20 5.14
CA LYS A 85 -2.17 -26.31 3.94
C LYS A 85 -3.04 -27.58 3.88
N SER A 86 -2.70 -28.60 4.67
CA SER A 86 -3.48 -29.84 4.82
C SER A 86 -4.72 -29.68 5.71
N ASP A 87 -4.82 -28.58 6.47
CA ASP A 87 -5.94 -28.26 7.34
C ASP A 87 -6.87 -27.28 6.63
N GLY A 88 -8.05 -27.76 6.21
CA GLY A 88 -9.02 -26.99 5.43
C GLY A 88 -9.47 -25.69 6.13
N PRO A 89 -9.96 -25.75 7.38
CA PRO A 89 -10.31 -24.56 8.15
C PRO A 89 -9.16 -23.56 8.32
N GLU A 90 -7.94 -24.04 8.54
CA GLU A 90 -6.78 -23.15 8.63
C GLU A 90 -6.44 -22.52 7.27
N LEU A 91 -6.50 -23.29 6.19
CA LEU A 91 -6.25 -22.81 4.84
C LEU A 91 -7.25 -21.71 4.47
N ASP A 92 -8.55 -21.92 4.70
CA ASP A 92 -9.60 -20.93 4.47
C ASP A 92 -9.32 -19.62 5.22
N ARG A 93 -9.07 -19.72 6.54
CA ARG A 93 -8.71 -18.56 7.37
C ARG A 93 -7.48 -17.86 6.83
N SER A 94 -6.47 -18.61 6.39
CA SER A 94 -5.21 -18.07 5.89
C SER A 94 -5.39 -17.33 4.58
N LEU A 95 -6.11 -17.92 3.60
CA LEU A 95 -6.36 -17.27 2.31
C LEU A 95 -7.14 -15.96 2.48
N ASN A 96 -8.11 -15.92 3.39
CA ASN A 96 -8.86 -14.71 3.75
C ASN A 96 -8.06 -13.69 4.59
N SER A 97 -6.92 -14.09 5.16
CA SER A 97 -6.09 -13.23 6.02
C SER A 97 -4.78 -12.78 5.37
N MET A 98 -4.33 -13.43 4.28
CA MET A 98 -3.00 -13.18 3.69
C MET A 98 -2.79 -11.71 3.32
N PHE A 99 -3.76 -11.06 2.68
CA PHE A 99 -3.64 -9.63 2.34
C PHE A 99 -3.33 -8.79 3.59
N TYR A 100 -4.04 -9.05 4.68
CA TYR A 100 -3.82 -8.36 5.96
C TYR A 100 -2.45 -8.68 6.57
N TRP A 101 -1.99 -9.93 6.46
CA TRP A 101 -0.65 -10.32 6.92
C TRP A 101 0.47 -9.67 6.09
N TYR A 102 0.31 -9.54 4.78
CA TYR A 102 1.24 -8.78 3.94
C TYR A 102 1.19 -7.28 4.27
N GLN A 103 0.00 -6.72 4.48
CA GLN A 103 -0.19 -5.32 4.85
C GLN A 103 0.49 -4.95 6.18
N ARG A 104 0.49 -5.86 7.17
CA ARG A 104 1.07 -5.63 8.50
C ARG A 104 2.54 -5.99 8.63
N ALA A 105 3.13 -6.63 7.62
CA ALA A 105 4.56 -6.93 7.65
C ALA A 105 5.38 -5.64 7.66
N VAL A 106 6.44 -5.61 8.47
CA VAL A 106 7.36 -4.46 8.52
C VAL A 106 8.13 -4.34 7.20
N ARG A 107 8.55 -5.50 6.66
CA ARG A 107 9.23 -5.62 5.37
C ARG A 107 8.71 -6.83 4.61
N CYS A 108 8.42 -6.66 3.33
CA CYS A 108 8.22 -7.75 2.38
C CYS A 108 9.49 -7.93 1.55
N TYR A 109 10.13 -9.09 1.66
CA TYR A 109 11.26 -9.45 0.80
C TYR A 109 10.74 -10.27 -0.36
N VAL A 110 11.02 -9.82 -1.58
CA VAL A 110 10.69 -10.54 -2.80
C VAL A 110 11.95 -11.20 -3.34
N LEU A 111 12.00 -12.53 -3.32
CA LEU A 111 13.10 -13.30 -3.89
C LEU A 111 12.76 -13.76 -5.31
N LEU A 112 13.43 -13.18 -6.31
CA LEU A 112 13.22 -13.47 -7.73
C LEU A 112 14.15 -14.58 -8.19
N SER A 113 13.66 -15.83 -8.16
CA SER A 113 14.43 -17.04 -8.51
C SER A 113 14.92 -17.07 -9.97
N ASP A 114 14.34 -16.27 -10.85
CA ASP A 114 14.64 -16.20 -12.28
C ASP A 114 15.42 -14.94 -12.70
N VAL A 115 15.77 -14.07 -11.74
CA VAL A 115 16.57 -12.85 -12.00
C VAL A 115 17.95 -13.02 -11.39
N SER A 116 18.99 -12.97 -12.23
CA SER A 116 20.39 -12.94 -11.81
C SER A 116 20.85 -11.49 -11.68
N ALA A 117 21.65 -11.16 -10.66
CA ALA A 117 22.34 -9.85 -10.63
C ALA A 117 23.69 -9.87 -11.39
N ARG A 118 24.09 -11.04 -11.91
CA ARG A 118 25.34 -11.23 -12.65
C ARG A 118 25.07 -11.25 -14.16
N ALA A 119 25.92 -10.57 -14.93
CA ALA A 119 25.91 -10.64 -16.38
C ALA A 119 26.15 -12.08 -16.88
N PRO A 120 25.36 -12.60 -17.84
CA PRO A 120 25.67 -13.87 -18.49
C PRO A 120 27.03 -13.76 -19.20
N GLY A 121 28.03 -14.53 -18.77
CA GLY A 121 29.29 -14.66 -19.52
C GLY A 121 30.30 -13.51 -19.38
N GLY A 122 30.11 -12.55 -18.45
CA GLY A 122 31.16 -11.58 -18.09
C GLY A 122 31.46 -10.48 -19.12
N GLY A 123 30.57 -10.23 -20.10
CA GLY A 123 30.69 -9.14 -21.09
C GLY A 123 29.43 -8.27 -21.20
N GLU A 124 29.66 -6.97 -21.48
CA GLU A 124 28.73 -5.82 -21.67
C GLU A 124 27.55 -5.62 -20.68
N ALA A 125 27.01 -4.39 -20.69
CA ALA A 125 26.09 -3.84 -19.68
C ALA A 125 24.85 -4.71 -19.45
N PHE A 126 24.84 -5.46 -18.34
CA PHE A 126 23.67 -6.22 -17.89
C PHE A 126 22.57 -5.27 -17.43
N ASP A 127 21.48 -5.21 -18.20
CA ASP A 127 20.29 -4.46 -17.80
C ASP A 127 19.47 -5.27 -16.79
N ALA A 128 19.81 -5.10 -15.51
CA ALA A 128 19.13 -5.71 -14.39
C ALA A 128 17.64 -5.32 -14.31
N VAL A 129 17.28 -4.13 -14.81
CA VAL A 129 15.90 -3.63 -14.81
C VAL A 129 15.06 -4.37 -15.86
N GLU A 130 15.62 -4.65 -17.03
CA GLU A 130 14.93 -5.47 -18.03
C GLU A 130 14.80 -6.94 -17.60
N ALA A 131 15.82 -7.51 -16.96
CA ALA A 131 15.70 -8.85 -16.35
C ALA A 131 14.62 -8.88 -15.27
N PHE A 132 14.57 -7.86 -14.41
CA PHE A 132 13.55 -7.68 -13.39
C PHE A 132 12.13 -7.65 -13.98
N LYS A 133 11.88 -6.81 -14.99
CA LYS A 133 10.57 -6.70 -15.66
C LYS A 133 10.10 -8.00 -16.28
N ARG A 134 11.01 -8.90 -16.65
CA ARG A 134 10.69 -10.22 -17.24
C ARG A 134 10.46 -11.31 -16.21
N SER A 135 10.58 -11.02 -14.92
CA SER A 135 10.42 -12.05 -13.89
C SER A 135 9.00 -12.64 -13.91
N ARG A 136 8.94 -13.96 -13.87
CA ARG A 136 7.72 -14.76 -13.70
C ARG A 136 6.95 -14.41 -12.44
N TRP A 137 7.59 -13.76 -11.46
CA TRP A 137 6.93 -13.27 -10.25
C TRP A 137 5.79 -12.31 -10.56
N PHE A 138 5.93 -11.44 -11.57
CA PHE A 138 4.86 -10.52 -11.99
C PHE A 138 3.68 -11.21 -12.67
N GLU A 139 3.89 -12.44 -13.18
CA GLU A 139 2.85 -13.23 -13.83
C GLU A 139 2.06 -14.11 -12.86
N ARG A 140 2.39 -14.17 -11.56
CA ARG A 140 1.67 -15.04 -10.61
C ARG A 140 0.46 -14.33 -10.03
N GLY A 141 -0.68 -15.03 -9.91
CA GLY A 141 -1.91 -14.45 -9.35
C GLY A 141 -1.74 -13.92 -7.92
N TRP A 142 -1.23 -14.76 -7.03
CA TRP A 142 -1.07 -14.44 -5.61
C TRP A 142 -0.10 -13.30 -5.34
N THR A 143 0.96 -13.13 -6.14
CA THR A 143 1.96 -12.07 -5.94
C THR A 143 1.39 -10.67 -6.15
N LEU A 144 0.16 -10.53 -6.66
CA LEU A 144 -0.53 -9.24 -6.76
C LEU A 144 -0.77 -8.61 -5.39
N GLN A 145 -1.37 -9.36 -4.47
CA GLN A 145 -1.57 -8.87 -3.11
C GLN A 145 -0.24 -8.74 -2.35
N GLU A 146 0.75 -9.57 -2.67
CA GLU A 146 2.09 -9.51 -2.05
C GLU A 146 2.87 -8.26 -2.47
N LEU A 147 2.54 -7.70 -3.65
CA LEU A 147 3.04 -6.42 -4.15
C LEU A 147 2.30 -5.22 -3.55
N ILE A 148 0.96 -5.28 -3.58
CA ILE A 148 0.09 -4.14 -3.30
C ILE A 148 -0.09 -3.93 -1.79
N ALA A 149 -0.29 -5.00 -1.03
CA ALA A 149 -0.67 -4.89 0.38
C ALA A 149 0.44 -4.31 1.28
N PRO A 150 1.72 -4.73 1.18
CA PRO A 150 2.77 -4.21 2.05
C PRO A 150 3.12 -2.75 1.72
N SER A 151 3.36 -1.96 2.76
CA SER A 151 3.90 -0.60 2.62
C SER A 151 5.37 -0.58 2.19
N SER A 152 6.12 -1.65 2.45
CA SER A 152 7.53 -1.79 2.11
C SER A 152 7.80 -3.13 1.42
N VAL A 153 8.28 -3.08 0.17
CA VAL A 153 8.67 -4.26 -0.60
C VAL A 153 10.09 -4.04 -1.14
N VAL A 154 10.98 -5.00 -0.92
CA VAL A 154 12.37 -4.98 -1.42
C VAL A 154 12.61 -6.20 -2.29
N PHE A 155 13.10 -5.98 -3.50
CA PHE A 155 13.35 -7.02 -4.49
C PHE A 155 14.80 -7.49 -4.46
N TYR A 156 14.97 -8.81 -4.54
CA TYR A 156 16.26 -9.48 -4.52
C TYR A 156 16.40 -10.45 -5.68
N SER A 157 17.62 -10.55 -6.22
CA SER A 157 17.98 -11.55 -7.23
C SER A 157 18.01 -12.95 -6.62
N LYS A 158 18.12 -13.99 -7.45
CA LYS A 158 18.27 -15.38 -7.00
C LYS A 158 19.50 -15.62 -6.12
N GLU A 159 20.53 -14.77 -6.24
CA GLU A 159 21.73 -14.80 -5.39
C GLU A 159 21.56 -14.02 -4.07
N GLY A 160 20.41 -13.40 -3.83
CA GLY A 160 20.15 -12.60 -2.63
C GLY A 160 20.70 -11.17 -2.68
N ASN A 161 21.06 -10.66 -3.87
CA ASN A 161 21.51 -9.28 -4.07
C ASN A 161 20.31 -8.34 -4.20
N ARG A 162 20.35 -7.17 -3.55
CA ARG A 162 19.28 -6.16 -3.64
C ARG A 162 19.23 -5.58 -5.05
N LEU A 163 18.05 -5.65 -5.67
CA LEU A 163 17.78 -5.07 -6.99
C LEU A 163 17.19 -3.65 -6.86
N GLY A 164 16.44 -3.41 -5.80
CA GLY A 164 15.78 -2.15 -5.50
C GLY A 164 14.56 -2.37 -4.62
N ASP A 165 13.97 -1.30 -4.11
CA ASP A 165 12.65 -1.36 -3.46
C ASP A 165 11.52 -0.90 -4.37
N LYS A 166 10.28 -1.06 -3.90
CA LYS A 166 9.08 -0.68 -4.66
C LYS A 166 9.01 0.81 -5.00
N GLU A 167 9.63 1.67 -4.21
CA GLU A 167 9.67 3.12 -4.49
C GLU A 167 10.71 3.41 -5.57
N GLU A 168 11.92 2.86 -5.45
CA GLU A 168 13.00 3.00 -6.44
C GLU A 168 12.64 2.41 -7.81
N LEU A 169 11.93 1.29 -7.83
CA LEU A 169 11.55 0.57 -9.05
C LEU A 169 10.10 0.84 -9.49
N VAL A 170 9.45 1.88 -8.95
CA VAL A 170 8.00 2.10 -9.12
C VAL A 170 7.59 2.21 -10.58
N GLU A 171 8.39 2.87 -11.43
CA GLU A 171 8.12 2.98 -12.86
C GLU A 171 8.22 1.63 -13.58
N ALA A 172 9.23 0.82 -13.24
CA ALA A 172 9.40 -0.52 -13.81
C ALA A 172 8.25 -1.44 -13.39
N VAL A 173 7.86 -1.40 -12.11
CA VAL A 173 6.72 -2.15 -11.57
C VAL A 173 5.40 -1.70 -12.23
N ALA A 174 5.15 -0.41 -12.34
CA ALA A 174 3.96 0.12 -13.01
C ALA A 174 3.92 -0.30 -14.49
N THR A 175 5.07 -0.27 -15.16
CA THR A 175 5.18 -0.66 -16.57
C THR A 175 4.83 -2.12 -16.80
N VAL A 176 5.37 -3.04 -15.99
CA VAL A 176 5.13 -4.48 -16.14
C VAL A 176 3.73 -4.89 -15.67
N THR A 177 3.25 -4.32 -14.57
CA THR A 177 1.97 -4.73 -13.96
C THR A 177 0.75 -3.98 -14.51
N LYS A 178 0.95 -2.83 -15.15
CA LYS A 178 -0.10 -1.86 -15.52
C LYS A 178 -0.89 -1.32 -14.32
N ILE A 179 -0.37 -1.48 -13.11
CA ILE A 179 -0.94 -0.91 -11.89
C ILE A 179 -0.56 0.59 -11.83
N PRO A 180 -1.50 1.50 -11.56
CA PRO A 180 -1.19 2.92 -11.38
C PRO A 180 -0.15 3.13 -10.27
N ILE A 181 0.80 4.05 -10.48
CA ILE A 181 1.84 4.39 -9.50
C ILE A 181 1.22 4.75 -8.14
N MET A 182 0.09 5.47 -8.14
CA MET A 182 -0.65 5.82 -6.91
C MET A 182 -1.07 4.59 -6.09
N ALA A 183 -1.48 3.49 -6.74
CA ALA A 183 -1.82 2.26 -6.02
C ALA A 183 -0.55 1.60 -5.43
N LEU A 184 0.56 1.61 -6.17
CA LEU A 184 1.85 1.08 -5.70
C LEU A 184 2.42 1.87 -4.50
N GLN A 185 2.12 3.17 -4.45
CA GLN A 185 2.48 4.09 -3.36
C GLN A 185 1.53 4.03 -2.15
N GLY A 186 0.53 3.13 -2.16
CA GLY A 186 -0.31 2.85 -1.00
C GLY A 186 -1.58 3.69 -0.88
N VAL A 187 -2.03 4.33 -1.98
CA VAL A 187 -3.38 4.92 -2.01
C VAL A 187 -4.42 3.83 -1.74
N LYS A 188 -5.42 4.14 -0.89
CA LYS A 188 -6.50 3.21 -0.52
C LYS A 188 -7.11 2.56 -1.78
N LEU A 189 -7.18 1.24 -1.80
CA LEU A 189 -7.64 0.47 -2.97
C LEU A 189 -9.10 0.78 -3.35
N SER A 190 -9.92 1.24 -2.40
CA SER A 190 -11.29 1.70 -2.65
C SER A 190 -11.37 2.93 -3.56
N ARG A 191 -10.27 3.67 -3.76
CA ARG A 191 -10.21 4.78 -4.73
C ARG A 191 -10.13 4.31 -6.18
N PHE A 192 -9.84 3.04 -6.43
CA PHE A 192 -9.80 2.46 -7.77
C PHE A 192 -11.09 1.70 -8.06
N SER A 193 -11.61 1.87 -9.28
CA SER A 193 -12.85 1.21 -9.69
C SER A 193 -12.73 -0.31 -9.63
N LYS A 194 -13.88 -0.98 -9.55
CA LYS A 194 -13.95 -2.45 -9.63
C LYS A 194 -13.22 -2.97 -10.87
N LYS A 195 -13.42 -2.30 -12.01
CA LYS A 195 -12.80 -2.65 -13.29
C LYS A 195 -11.28 -2.50 -13.26
N GLU A 196 -10.75 -1.41 -12.71
CA GLU A 196 -9.30 -1.21 -12.59
C GLU A 196 -8.66 -2.27 -11.68
N ARG A 197 -9.27 -2.56 -10.53
CA ARG A 197 -8.73 -3.58 -9.62
C ARG A 197 -8.71 -4.99 -10.23
N PHE A 198 -9.71 -5.32 -11.05
CA PHE A 198 -9.71 -6.56 -11.84
C PHE A 198 -8.62 -6.55 -12.92
N SER A 199 -8.38 -5.41 -13.59
CA SER A 199 -7.40 -5.36 -14.69
C SER A 199 -5.97 -5.60 -14.22
N TRP A 200 -5.64 -5.32 -12.96
CA TRP A 200 -4.33 -5.62 -12.35
C TRP A 200 -3.97 -7.12 -12.32
N ALA A 201 -4.96 -7.99 -12.54
CA ALA A 201 -4.81 -9.44 -12.58
C ALA A 201 -4.89 -10.05 -13.99
N GLU A 202 -5.17 -9.26 -15.03
CA GLU A 202 -5.42 -9.79 -16.40
C GLU A 202 -4.24 -10.60 -16.95
N ASN A 203 -3.01 -10.13 -16.73
CA ASN A 203 -1.79 -10.80 -17.22
C ASN A 203 -1.23 -11.84 -16.23
N ARG A 204 -1.96 -12.14 -15.15
CA ARG A 204 -1.53 -13.06 -14.11
C ARG A 204 -2.15 -14.45 -14.30
N LYS A 205 -1.35 -15.47 -14.01
CA LYS A 205 -1.63 -16.90 -14.15
C LYS A 205 -1.72 -17.54 -12.76
N THR A 206 -2.63 -18.49 -12.63
CA THR A 206 -2.80 -19.32 -11.43
C THR A 206 -2.66 -20.79 -11.78
N SER A 207 -2.01 -21.55 -10.88
CA SER A 207 -1.88 -23.01 -11.04
C SER A 207 -3.22 -23.71 -10.81
N VAL A 208 -3.99 -23.21 -9.84
CA VAL A 208 -5.36 -23.64 -9.55
C VAL A 208 -6.31 -22.61 -10.17
N PRO A 209 -7.30 -23.03 -11.00
CA PRO A 209 -8.13 -22.08 -11.74
C PRO A 209 -8.96 -21.16 -10.84
N GLN A 210 -9.44 -21.67 -9.71
CA GLN A 210 -10.23 -20.89 -8.73
C GLN A 210 -9.42 -19.78 -8.05
N ASP A 211 -8.09 -19.94 -7.95
CA ASP A 211 -7.22 -18.92 -7.35
C ASP A 211 -7.25 -17.60 -8.14
N ALA A 212 -7.72 -17.60 -9.40
CA ALA A 212 -7.93 -16.37 -10.16
C ALA A 212 -8.91 -15.41 -9.46
N ALA A 213 -9.80 -15.95 -8.62
CA ALA A 213 -10.66 -15.17 -7.74
C ALA A 213 -10.08 -15.04 -6.33
N TYR A 214 -9.54 -16.12 -5.75
CA TYR A 214 -9.08 -16.11 -4.35
C TYR A 214 -7.91 -15.16 -4.11
N CYS A 215 -7.03 -14.94 -5.09
CA CYS A 215 -5.95 -13.95 -4.95
C CYS A 215 -6.42 -12.48 -4.94
N LEU A 216 -7.70 -12.22 -5.20
CA LEU A 216 -8.28 -10.88 -5.27
C LEU A 216 -9.16 -10.53 -4.06
N VAL A 217 -9.50 -11.49 -3.20
CA VAL A 217 -10.41 -11.26 -2.06
C VAL A 217 -9.94 -10.12 -1.16
N GLY A 218 -8.64 -10.04 -0.86
CA GLY A 218 -8.05 -8.95 -0.10
C GLY A 218 -7.97 -7.61 -0.83
N ILE A 219 -7.77 -7.62 -2.16
CA ILE A 219 -7.79 -6.41 -3.00
C ILE A 219 -9.18 -5.76 -3.00
N PHE A 220 -10.21 -6.59 -2.91
CA PHE A 220 -11.60 -6.17 -2.82
C PHE A 220 -12.13 -5.99 -1.39
N ASN A 221 -11.34 -6.35 -0.39
CA ASN A 221 -11.73 -6.34 1.02
C ASN A 221 -13.04 -7.13 1.27
N VAL A 222 -13.15 -8.30 0.64
CA VAL A 222 -14.25 -9.24 0.84
C VAL A 222 -13.71 -10.55 1.40
N ARG A 223 -14.61 -11.39 1.92
CA ARG A 223 -14.28 -12.74 2.36
C ARG A 223 -15.03 -13.73 1.49
N MET A 224 -14.39 -14.85 1.17
CA MET A 224 -15.02 -15.90 0.41
C MET A 224 -14.46 -17.25 0.85
N TYR A 225 -15.33 -18.24 1.03
CA TYR A 225 -14.92 -19.60 1.33
C TYR A 225 -14.31 -20.27 0.07
N PRO A 226 -13.02 -20.67 0.09
CA PRO A 226 -12.38 -21.37 -0.99
C PRO A 226 -13.07 -22.71 -1.26
N SER A 227 -13.38 -22.96 -2.53
CA SER A 227 -14.06 -24.17 -2.99
C SER A 227 -13.26 -24.77 -4.12
N TYR A 228 -12.23 -25.51 -3.74
CA TYR A 228 -11.44 -26.28 -4.69
C TYR A 228 -12.22 -27.53 -5.11
N ALA A 229 -12.32 -27.75 -6.41
CA ALA A 229 -13.04 -28.85 -7.01
C ALA A 229 -12.34 -29.29 -8.31
N ASP A 230 -12.52 -30.56 -8.66
CA ASP A 230 -12.14 -31.12 -9.95
C ASP A 230 -13.18 -30.75 -11.01
N GLY A 231 -12.74 -30.61 -12.27
CA GLY A 231 -13.63 -30.27 -13.38
C GLY A 231 -12.93 -29.49 -14.48
N VAL A 232 -13.72 -28.94 -15.40
CA VAL A 232 -13.23 -28.13 -16.51
C VAL A 232 -12.64 -26.83 -15.98
N LYS A 233 -11.34 -26.63 -16.17
CA LYS A 233 -10.59 -25.50 -15.58
C LYS A 233 -11.19 -24.12 -15.92
N SER A 234 -11.69 -23.93 -17.15
CA SER A 234 -12.31 -22.66 -17.55
C SER A 234 -13.59 -22.37 -16.77
N ASP A 235 -14.37 -23.40 -16.47
CA ASP A 235 -15.68 -23.26 -15.84
C ASP A 235 -15.50 -23.02 -14.34
N LEU A 236 -14.57 -23.75 -13.71
CA LEU A 236 -14.16 -23.51 -12.32
C LEU A 236 -13.61 -22.09 -12.12
N LYS A 237 -12.81 -21.58 -13.07
CA LYS A 237 -12.31 -20.19 -13.04
C LYS A 237 -13.46 -19.19 -13.14
N LYS A 238 -14.38 -19.37 -14.10
CA LYS A 238 -15.54 -18.49 -14.30
C LYS A 238 -16.44 -18.47 -13.06
N GLU A 239 -16.74 -19.64 -12.50
CA GLU A 239 -17.57 -19.78 -11.30
C GLU A 239 -16.93 -19.08 -10.09
N ALA A 240 -15.63 -19.28 -9.86
CA ALA A 240 -14.94 -18.62 -8.76
C ALA A 240 -14.95 -17.08 -8.92
N LEU A 241 -14.73 -16.58 -10.15
CA LEU A 241 -14.80 -15.15 -10.45
C LEU A 241 -16.22 -14.59 -10.29
N TYR A 242 -17.24 -15.33 -10.72
CA TYR A 242 -18.65 -14.97 -10.53
C TYR A 242 -19.01 -14.86 -9.04
N ARG A 243 -18.56 -15.80 -8.22
CA ARG A 243 -18.75 -15.75 -6.77
C ARG A 243 -18.06 -14.55 -6.14
N LEU A 244 -16.81 -14.27 -6.52
CA LEU A 244 -16.11 -13.06 -6.06
C LEU A 244 -16.89 -11.79 -6.45
N ASP A 245 -17.40 -11.73 -7.67
CA ASP A 245 -18.17 -10.60 -8.17
C ASP A 245 -19.41 -10.33 -7.31
N ARG A 246 -20.13 -11.39 -6.93
CA ARG A 246 -21.26 -11.33 -6.02
C ARG A 246 -20.88 -10.85 -4.62
N GLU A 247 -19.81 -11.37 -4.03
CA GLU A 247 -19.34 -10.91 -2.71
C GLU A 247 -19.00 -9.41 -2.73
N ILE A 248 -18.41 -8.92 -3.83
CA ILE A 248 -18.12 -7.49 -4.02
C ILE A 248 -19.42 -6.67 -4.08
N GLU A 249 -20.42 -7.15 -4.82
CA GLU A 249 -21.71 -6.47 -4.93
C GLU A 249 -22.46 -6.43 -3.61
N ASP A 250 -22.47 -7.54 -2.86
CA ASP A 250 -23.16 -7.62 -1.57
C ASP A 250 -22.44 -6.78 -0.51
N ALA A 251 -21.10 -6.79 -0.48
CA ALA A 251 -20.32 -5.86 0.32
C ALA A 251 -20.59 -4.39 -0.04
N SER A 252 -20.74 -4.08 -1.34
CA SER A 252 -21.06 -2.73 -1.80
C SER A 252 -22.48 -2.31 -1.40
N LYS A 253 -23.47 -3.21 -1.43
CA LYS A 253 -24.83 -2.92 -0.95
C LYS A 253 -24.85 -2.66 0.56
N ASN A 254 -24.08 -3.42 1.32
CA ASN A 254 -23.93 -3.22 2.77
C ASN A 254 -23.14 -1.94 3.07
N ALA A 255 -22.14 -1.60 2.25
CA ALA A 255 -21.43 -0.33 2.33
C ALA A 255 -22.30 0.86 1.92
N LYS A 256 -23.30 0.71 1.06
CA LYS A 256 -24.29 1.78 0.77
C LYS A 256 -25.20 2.11 1.97
N GLN A 257 -25.15 1.35 3.07
CA GLN A 257 -25.71 1.76 4.36
C GLN A 257 -24.76 2.65 5.18
N VAL A 258 -23.49 2.78 4.77
CA VAL A 258 -22.45 3.64 5.34
C VAL A 258 -21.75 4.35 4.19
N ASP A 259 -22.37 5.41 3.66
CA ASP A 259 -21.92 6.17 2.47
C ASP A 259 -20.41 6.46 2.45
N ASP A 260 -19.64 5.55 1.84
CA ASP A 260 -18.22 5.72 1.63
C ASP A 260 -18.03 6.46 0.29
N VAL A 261 -18.32 7.76 0.30
CA VAL A 261 -18.01 8.67 -0.81
C VAL A 261 -16.51 8.54 -1.08
N ILE A 262 -16.11 8.13 -2.29
CA ILE A 262 -14.70 8.15 -2.70
C ILE A 262 -14.27 9.62 -2.74
N ARG A 263 -13.18 10.00 -2.05
CA ARG A 263 -12.76 11.41 -1.90
C ARG A 263 -11.28 11.63 -2.28
N ILE A 264 -10.96 12.79 -2.86
CA ILE A 264 -9.62 13.39 -2.98
C ILE A 264 -9.56 14.51 -1.93
N GLY A 265 -8.78 14.32 -0.86
CA GLY A 265 -8.97 15.09 0.37
C GLY A 265 -10.41 14.98 0.88
N GLY A 266 -11.07 16.13 1.07
CA GLY A 266 -12.51 16.22 1.36
C GLY A 266 -13.42 16.27 0.12
N ALA A 267 -12.88 16.34 -1.09
CA ALA A 267 -13.65 16.52 -2.33
C ALA A 267 -14.16 15.18 -2.90
N SER A 268 -15.42 15.11 -3.31
CA SER A 268 -16.07 13.95 -3.92
C SER A 268 -15.46 13.59 -5.28
N TRP A 269 -14.88 12.40 -5.38
CA TRP A 269 -14.34 11.87 -6.64
C TRP A 269 -15.42 11.68 -7.70
N CYS A 270 -16.62 11.22 -7.30
CA CYS A 270 -17.73 11.02 -8.22
C CYS A 270 -18.10 12.31 -8.94
N ASP A 271 -18.00 13.45 -8.27
CA ASP A 271 -18.30 14.75 -8.89
C ASP A 271 -17.12 15.28 -9.71
N LEU A 272 -15.90 15.13 -9.21
CA LEU A 272 -14.68 15.49 -9.95
C LEU A 272 -14.57 14.75 -11.29
N SER A 273 -14.95 13.45 -11.32
CA SER A 273 -14.91 12.62 -12.53
C SER A 273 -15.90 13.04 -13.62
N LYS A 274 -16.90 13.86 -13.28
CA LYS A 274 -17.90 14.39 -14.23
C LYS A 274 -17.44 15.70 -14.90
N LEU A 275 -16.35 16.30 -14.42
CA LEU A 275 -15.83 17.55 -14.99
C LEU A 275 -15.17 17.28 -16.35
N ASP A 276 -15.55 18.07 -17.34
CA ASP A 276 -14.90 18.06 -18.65
C ASP A 276 -13.53 18.77 -18.59
N LYS A 277 -12.79 18.70 -19.70
CA LYS A 277 -11.44 19.28 -19.78
C LYS A 277 -11.41 20.79 -19.55
N THR A 278 -12.47 21.51 -19.94
CA THR A 278 -12.57 22.96 -19.77
C THR A 278 -12.76 23.30 -18.30
N LYS A 279 -13.73 22.65 -17.65
CA LYS A 279 -13.98 22.81 -16.21
C LYS A 279 -12.81 22.39 -15.34
N LEU A 280 -12.07 21.36 -15.75
CA LEU A 280 -10.84 20.95 -15.08
C LEU A 280 -9.74 22.02 -15.16
N GLY A 281 -9.62 22.74 -16.29
CA GLY A 281 -8.70 23.87 -16.41
C GLY A 281 -9.11 25.10 -15.60
N GLU A 282 -10.42 25.36 -15.51
CA GLU A 282 -10.97 26.42 -14.64
C GLU A 282 -10.74 26.08 -13.15
N LEU A 283 -10.90 24.80 -12.78
CA LEU A 283 -10.61 24.30 -11.44
C LEU A 283 -9.12 24.50 -11.09
N ASP A 284 -8.20 24.24 -12.01
CA ASP A 284 -6.77 24.48 -11.79
C ASP A 284 -6.50 25.94 -11.43
N GLY A 285 -7.08 26.89 -12.20
CA GLY A 285 -6.96 28.32 -11.93
C GLY A 285 -7.58 28.73 -10.58
N ALA A 286 -8.71 28.13 -10.21
CA ALA A 286 -9.34 28.37 -8.92
C ALA A 286 -8.49 27.86 -7.74
N LEU A 287 -7.88 26.68 -7.88
CA LEU A 287 -6.98 26.11 -6.87
C LEU A 287 -5.71 26.96 -6.71
N GLU A 288 -5.11 27.44 -7.80
CA GLU A 288 -3.99 28.40 -7.74
C GLU A 288 -4.38 29.71 -7.06
N GLY A 289 -5.59 30.21 -7.33
CA GLY A 289 -6.17 31.36 -6.62
C GLY A 289 -6.29 31.11 -5.12
N TYR A 290 -6.76 29.92 -4.73
CA TYR A 290 -6.85 29.51 -3.33
C TYR A 290 -5.48 29.42 -2.65
N VAL A 291 -4.44 28.94 -3.35
CA VAL A 291 -3.06 28.93 -2.84
C VAL A 291 -2.61 30.35 -2.50
N ARG A 292 -2.75 31.30 -3.43
CA ARG A 292 -2.37 32.72 -3.20
C ARG A 292 -3.15 33.32 -2.04
N TRP A 293 -4.46 33.05 -1.99
CA TRP A 293 -5.28 33.52 -0.89
C TRP A 293 -4.79 32.94 0.45
N LEU A 294 -4.59 31.62 0.54
CA LEU A 294 -4.20 30.94 1.78
C LEU A 294 -2.81 31.36 2.29
N LEU A 295 -1.84 31.57 1.40
CA LEU A 295 -0.44 31.83 1.77
C LEU A 295 -0.09 33.29 1.94
N ASP A 296 -0.73 34.18 1.16
CA ASP A 296 -0.30 35.58 1.06
C ASP A 296 -1.35 36.57 1.57
N ILE A 297 -2.63 36.33 1.26
CA ILE A 297 -3.72 37.24 1.63
C ILE A 297 -4.25 36.92 3.03
N PHE A 298 -4.53 35.65 3.31
CA PHE A 298 -5.14 35.16 4.53
C PHE A 298 -4.39 35.58 5.81
N PRO A 299 -3.04 35.49 5.87
CA PRO A 299 -2.28 35.99 7.03
C PRO A 299 -2.21 37.52 7.14
N SER A 300 -2.50 38.25 6.06
CA SER A 300 -2.44 39.72 6.01
C SER A 300 -3.78 40.38 6.37
N GLU A 301 -4.90 39.75 6.02
CA GLU A 301 -6.26 40.21 6.35
C GLU A 301 -6.62 40.01 7.82
N HIS A 302 -5.95 39.06 8.49
CA HIS A 302 -6.26 38.65 9.84
C HIS A 302 -5.01 38.81 10.70
N ASN A 303 -5.00 39.81 11.58
CA ASN A 303 -3.89 40.04 12.52
C ASN A 303 -3.70 38.80 13.41
N ALA A 304 -2.46 38.54 13.87
CA ALA A 304 -2.13 37.42 14.76
C ALA A 304 -2.94 37.38 16.08
N ALA A 305 -3.68 38.44 16.40
CA ALA A 305 -4.57 38.55 17.56
C ALA A 305 -6.03 38.13 17.29
N GLU A 306 -6.42 37.85 16.04
CA GLU A 306 -7.75 37.34 15.74
C GLU A 306 -7.92 35.87 16.15
N ASN A 307 -9.16 35.48 16.47
CA ASN A 307 -9.49 34.14 16.94
C ASN A 307 -9.21 33.10 15.83
N LEU A 308 -8.18 32.27 16.06
CA LEU A 308 -7.76 31.10 15.26
C LEU A 308 -8.92 30.20 14.78
N THR A 309 -9.97 30.07 15.59
CA THR A 309 -11.18 29.34 15.22
C THR A 309 -11.89 29.98 14.02
N LYS A 310 -12.04 31.31 14.02
CA LYS A 310 -12.71 32.04 12.94
C LYS A 310 -11.90 31.95 11.65
N LEU A 311 -10.58 32.09 11.76
CA LEU A 311 -9.64 31.86 10.66
C LEU A 311 -9.84 30.48 10.03
N SER A 312 -9.82 29.44 10.86
CA SER A 312 -9.97 28.07 10.37
C SER A 312 -11.30 27.81 9.68
N GLN A 313 -12.39 28.33 10.27
CA GLN A 313 -13.72 28.24 9.69
C GLN A 313 -13.81 28.95 8.33
N THR A 314 -13.18 30.12 8.17
CA THR A 314 -13.11 30.84 6.90
C THR A 314 -12.35 30.03 5.83
N ALA A 315 -11.21 29.43 6.16
CA ALA A 315 -10.45 28.61 5.21
C ALA A 315 -11.25 27.39 4.74
N GLY A 316 -11.88 26.66 5.67
CA GLY A 316 -12.75 25.52 5.35
C GLY A 316 -13.97 25.92 4.53
N LYS A 317 -14.61 27.04 4.85
CA LYS A 317 -15.72 27.60 4.08
C LYS A 317 -15.30 27.96 2.66
N ASN A 318 -14.18 28.66 2.48
CA ASN A 318 -13.71 29.07 1.17
C ASN A 318 -13.36 27.86 0.27
N MET A 319 -12.82 26.78 0.84
CA MET A 319 -12.59 25.54 0.08
C MET A 319 -13.90 24.88 -0.33
N LYS A 320 -14.90 24.87 0.58
CA LYS A 320 -16.24 24.36 0.29
C LYS A 320 -16.92 25.14 -0.83
N ASP A 321 -16.89 26.47 -0.74
CA ASP A 321 -17.50 27.38 -1.71
C ASP A 321 -16.81 27.22 -3.08
N LEU A 322 -15.47 27.18 -3.10
CA LEU A 322 -14.69 26.91 -4.32
C LEU A 322 -15.12 25.61 -5.00
N LEU A 323 -15.21 24.49 -4.27
CA LEU A 323 -15.59 23.21 -4.86
C LEU A 323 -17.07 23.18 -5.28
N ALA A 324 -17.94 23.89 -4.56
CA ALA A 324 -19.36 24.01 -4.88
C ALA A 324 -19.59 24.71 -6.23
N ASP A 325 -18.75 25.68 -6.60
CA ASP A 325 -18.82 26.35 -7.91
C ASP A 325 -18.63 25.38 -9.08
N PHE A 326 -17.94 24.26 -8.85
CA PHE A 326 -17.76 23.18 -9.83
C PHE A 326 -18.76 22.03 -9.65
N GLY A 327 -19.73 22.15 -8.73
CA GLY A 327 -20.67 21.08 -8.40
C GLY A 327 -20.02 19.90 -7.68
N VAL A 328 -18.87 20.11 -7.03
CA VAL A 328 -18.14 19.07 -6.31
C VAL A 328 -18.51 19.10 -4.83
N HIS A 329 -19.04 18.00 -4.32
CA HIS A 329 -19.33 17.90 -2.89
C HIS A 329 -18.05 17.89 -2.06
N TYR A 330 -18.04 18.66 -0.96
CA TYR A 330 -16.91 18.76 -0.03
C TYR A 330 -17.35 18.41 1.40
N GLU A 331 -16.62 17.50 2.03
CA GLU A 331 -16.82 17.09 3.41
C GLU A 331 -15.58 17.37 4.25
N ASP A 332 -15.84 17.92 5.44
CA ASP A 332 -14.80 18.28 6.40
C ASP A 332 -14.41 17.07 7.25
N LEU A 333 -13.25 16.47 6.97
CA LEU A 333 -12.72 15.27 7.61
C LEU A 333 -11.91 15.55 8.89
N SER A 334 -12.24 16.63 9.59
CA SER A 334 -11.53 17.15 10.76
C SER A 334 -11.42 16.19 11.95
N SER A 335 -12.20 15.11 11.99
CA SER A 335 -12.28 14.17 13.13
C SER A 335 -11.24 13.03 13.12
N MET A 336 -10.33 12.96 12.13
CA MET A 336 -9.43 11.82 11.96
C MET A 336 -7.94 12.20 12.07
N GLU A 337 -7.33 11.99 13.25
CA GLU A 337 -5.92 11.58 13.53
C GLU A 337 -5.43 12.06 14.93
N THR A 338 -4.78 11.18 15.72
CA THR A 338 -4.55 11.35 17.17
C THR A 338 -3.08 11.51 17.62
N THR A 339 -2.11 11.66 16.71
CA THR A 339 -0.67 11.67 17.09
C THR A 339 0.06 13.01 16.89
N VAL A 340 0.66 13.48 17.99
CA VAL A 340 1.35 14.75 18.20
C VAL A 340 2.76 14.74 17.61
N LYS A 341 3.15 15.83 16.93
CA LYS A 341 4.52 16.07 16.41
C LYS A 341 4.99 17.49 16.75
N THR A 342 6.30 17.72 16.71
CA THR A 342 6.97 18.99 17.04
C THR A 342 6.68 20.10 16.02
N TRP A 343 6.41 21.33 16.47
CA TRP A 343 5.92 22.44 15.63
C TRP A 343 6.99 23.38 15.04
N LYS A 344 8.20 23.41 15.61
CA LYS A 344 9.20 24.44 15.29
C LYS A 344 9.72 24.39 13.85
N GLU A 345 10.01 23.18 13.36
CA GLU A 345 10.56 22.98 12.02
C GLU A 345 9.53 23.22 10.91
N PRO A 346 8.28 22.73 11.00
CA PRO A 346 7.23 23.13 10.06
C PRO A 346 6.96 24.65 10.08
N TRP A 347 6.98 25.30 11.25
CA TRP A 347 6.77 26.76 11.32
C TRP A 347 7.82 27.56 10.54
N ALA A 348 9.09 27.15 10.62
CA ALA A 348 10.17 27.76 9.85
C ALA A 348 9.94 27.61 8.34
N ARG A 349 9.47 26.43 7.88
CA ARG A 349 9.16 26.20 6.46
C ARG A 349 7.95 26.99 5.95
N TYR A 350 6.91 27.14 6.78
CA TYR A 350 5.74 27.94 6.42
C TYR A 350 6.08 29.44 6.29
N SER A 351 6.86 29.95 7.26
CA SER A 351 7.20 31.38 7.36
C SER A 351 8.24 31.84 6.33
N ASP A 352 9.02 30.92 5.78
CA ASP A 352 10.03 31.21 4.78
C ASP A 352 9.40 31.39 3.39
N ARG A 353 9.18 32.65 3.00
CA ARG A 353 8.63 33.03 1.69
C ARG A 353 9.53 32.65 0.50
N SER A 354 10.78 32.23 0.73
CA SER A 354 11.65 31.71 -0.34
C SER A 354 11.35 30.25 -0.71
N LYS A 355 10.53 29.55 0.08
CA LYS A 355 10.14 28.16 -0.19
C LYS A 355 9.00 28.07 -1.21
N PRO A 356 8.94 27.00 -2.03
CA PRO A 356 7.82 26.75 -2.93
C PRO A 356 6.48 26.67 -2.19
N ASP A 357 5.40 27.10 -2.84
CA ASP A 357 4.04 27.10 -2.27
C ASP A 357 3.62 25.72 -1.74
N GLN A 358 3.95 24.66 -2.49
CA GLN A 358 3.71 23.28 -2.06
C GLN A 358 4.34 22.99 -0.68
N ILE A 359 5.59 23.39 -0.46
CA ILE A 359 6.32 23.20 0.81
C ILE A 359 5.68 24.03 1.93
N ARG A 360 5.25 25.25 1.63
CA ARG A 360 4.61 26.14 2.59
C ARG A 360 3.22 25.62 3.02
N VAL A 361 2.41 25.11 2.08
CA VAL A 361 1.10 24.50 2.38
C VAL A 361 1.27 23.18 3.14
N GLN A 362 2.25 22.35 2.77
CA GLN A 362 2.58 21.15 3.54
C GLN A 362 2.95 21.48 4.99
N ALA A 363 3.73 22.53 5.20
CA ALA A 363 4.08 23.01 6.53
C ALA A 363 2.87 23.50 7.36
N ILE A 364 1.78 23.97 6.74
CA ILE A 364 0.51 24.28 7.43
C ILE A 364 -0.10 22.99 7.99
N VAL A 365 -0.20 21.94 7.16
CA VAL A 365 -0.76 20.63 7.55
C VAL A 365 0.05 20.00 8.68
N GLU A 366 1.37 20.11 8.61
CA GLU A 366 2.30 19.57 9.61
C GLU A 366 2.28 20.34 10.94
N ASN A 367 1.92 21.63 10.93
CA ASN A 367 1.77 22.46 12.14
C ASN A 367 0.43 22.27 12.89
N ARG A 368 -0.44 21.33 12.48
CA ARG A 368 -1.79 21.14 13.04
C ARG A 368 -1.89 21.20 14.57
N TRP A 369 -0.88 20.77 15.31
CA TRP A 369 -0.87 20.74 16.78
C TRP A 369 -0.59 22.11 17.43
N TYR A 370 0.24 22.95 16.80
CA TYR A 370 0.48 24.32 17.26
C TYR A 370 -0.78 25.19 17.09
N TRP A 371 -1.45 25.03 15.95
CA TRP A 371 -2.66 25.77 15.62
C TRP A 371 -3.85 25.37 16.49
N THR A 372 -3.96 24.09 16.86
CA THR A 372 -5.18 23.57 17.50
C THR A 372 -5.18 23.73 19.01
N ASN A 373 -4.07 23.56 19.75
CA ASN A 373 -4.11 23.42 21.23
C ASN A 373 -5.25 22.47 21.71
N LYS A 374 -5.59 21.45 20.90
CA LYS A 374 -6.78 20.55 21.01
C LYS A 374 -8.17 21.14 20.71
N ASN A 375 -8.26 22.28 20.04
CA ASN A 375 -9.52 22.90 19.61
C ASN A 375 -9.96 22.30 18.25
N GLU A 376 -11.10 21.61 18.25
CA GLU A 376 -11.65 20.88 17.10
C GLU A 376 -11.98 21.80 15.91
N ASP A 377 -12.33 23.06 16.15
CA ASP A 377 -12.69 23.98 15.08
C ASP A 377 -11.50 24.42 14.20
N VAL A 378 -10.26 24.19 14.64
CA VAL A 378 -9.04 24.56 13.90
C VAL A 378 -8.65 23.50 12.85
N PHE A 379 -9.32 22.34 12.85
CA PHE A 379 -9.06 21.30 11.87
C PHE A 379 -9.60 21.61 10.46
N LYS A 380 -10.59 22.51 10.32
CA LYS A 380 -11.18 22.83 9.00
C LYS A 380 -10.15 23.39 8.01
N MET A 381 -9.27 24.28 8.46
CA MET A 381 -8.15 24.80 7.67
C MET A 381 -7.16 23.69 7.28
N ILE A 382 -6.87 22.77 8.19
CA ILE A 382 -5.96 21.65 7.93
C ILE A 382 -6.58 20.71 6.88
N THR A 383 -7.87 20.40 7.01
CA THR A 383 -8.61 19.62 6.02
C THR A 383 -8.63 20.31 4.65
N ALA A 384 -8.86 21.63 4.64
CA ALA A 384 -8.84 22.42 3.40
C ALA A 384 -7.46 22.42 2.74
N ALA A 385 -6.38 22.67 3.50
CA ALA A 385 -5.01 22.62 3.01
C ALA A 385 -4.62 21.22 2.50
N ARG A 386 -5.03 20.15 3.19
CA ARG A 386 -4.83 18.77 2.72
C ARG A 386 -5.60 18.48 1.43
N THR A 387 -6.83 18.96 1.33
CA THR A 387 -7.65 18.82 0.12
C THR A 387 -7.02 19.55 -1.06
N LEU A 388 -6.52 20.76 -0.83
CA LEU A 388 -5.74 21.51 -1.81
C LEU A 388 -4.52 20.71 -2.28
N MET A 389 -3.71 20.18 -1.37
CA MET A 389 -2.53 19.36 -1.72
C MET A 389 -2.90 18.13 -2.57
N GLU A 390 -3.92 17.38 -2.15
CA GLU A 390 -4.35 16.17 -2.87
C GLU A 390 -4.92 16.51 -4.26
N LEU A 391 -5.66 17.61 -4.42
CA LEU A 391 -6.19 18.08 -5.71
C LEU A 391 -5.07 18.59 -6.63
N MET A 392 -4.15 19.42 -6.13
CA MET A 392 -3.03 19.96 -6.92
C MET A 392 -2.10 18.85 -7.44
N THR A 393 -1.90 17.81 -6.62
CA THR A 393 -1.13 16.63 -7.01
C THR A 393 -1.89 15.78 -8.02
N TRP A 394 -3.19 15.56 -7.82
CA TRP A 394 -4.04 14.83 -8.77
C TRP A 394 -4.11 15.50 -10.13
N ARG A 395 -4.17 16.83 -10.17
CA ARG A 395 -4.16 17.63 -11.41
C ARG A 395 -2.78 17.71 -12.07
N GLY A 396 -1.72 17.23 -11.41
CA GLY A 396 -0.35 17.25 -11.92
C GLY A 396 0.31 18.63 -11.87
N ILE A 397 -0.29 19.59 -11.14
CA ILE A 397 0.26 20.95 -10.94
C ILE A 397 1.40 20.90 -9.92
N TRP A 398 1.23 20.10 -8.87
CA TRP A 398 2.28 19.81 -7.89
C TRP A 398 2.85 18.42 -8.11
N THR A 399 4.17 18.30 -7.98
CA THR A 399 4.83 16.99 -7.98
C THR A 399 4.43 16.21 -6.75
N ALA A 400 4.24 14.89 -6.85
CA ALA A 400 4.08 14.03 -5.69
C ALA A 400 5.39 14.03 -4.88
N GLN A 401 5.55 14.99 -3.96
CA GLN A 401 6.70 15.01 -3.07
C GLN A 401 6.51 13.93 -2.01
N ARG A 402 7.57 13.17 -1.81
CA ARG A 402 7.72 12.16 -0.76
C ARG A 402 7.26 12.72 0.59
N TYR A 403 6.58 11.90 1.40
CA TYR A 403 6.56 12.03 2.87
C TYR A 403 7.96 11.67 3.46
N ASP A 404 9.00 12.22 2.82
CA ASP A 404 10.45 12.21 3.07
C ASP A 404 10.94 12.07 4.50
N ASP A 405 10.46 13.01 5.31
CA ASP A 405 11.16 13.39 6.54
C ASP A 405 10.68 12.61 7.77
N ILE A 406 9.79 11.63 7.59
CA ILE A 406 9.26 10.83 8.71
C ILE A 406 10.09 9.55 8.96
N ARG A 407 10.98 9.15 8.04
CA ARG A 407 11.79 7.92 8.20
C ARG A 407 13.21 8.12 8.73
N ARG A 408 13.62 9.34 9.12
CA ARG A 408 14.96 9.58 9.71
C ARG A 408 15.04 9.57 11.23
N TRP A 409 13.93 9.42 11.95
CA TRP A 409 13.93 9.30 13.41
C TRP A 409 12.75 8.43 13.89
N LEU A 410 12.82 7.14 13.58
CA LEU A 410 12.21 5.99 14.28
C LEU A 410 13.18 4.82 14.12
#